data_AF-A0A127PCW1-F1
#
_entry.id   AF-A0A127PCW1-F1
#
_cell.length_a   1.000
_cell.length_b   1.000
_cell.length_c   1.000
_cell.angle_alpha   90.00
_cell.angle_beta   90.00
_cell.angle_gamma   90.00
#
_symmetry.space_group_name_H-M   'P 1'
#
loop_
_entity.id
_entity.type
_entity.pdbx_description
1 polymer ?
#
loop_
_entity_poly.entity_id
_entity_poly.type
_entity_poly.pdbx_seq_one_letter_code
_entity_poly.pdbx_strand_id
1 'polypeptide(L)'
;MMVVGSLAQGPMRYNHILRAVEGISQRMLTLTLKGLEQDGLVTRTMYPTIPPRVDYELTELGRLLIVPLQSLYDWATQHRPAMLAAREAFAEKEREAASQRARFTAPK
;
A
#
# COMPACT_ATOMS: atom_id res chain seq x y z
N MET A 1 1.94 3.64 5.36
CA MET A 1 0.85 2.99 6.13
C MET A 1 -0.13 2.35 5.14
N MET A 2 -0.81 1.24 5.44
CA MET A 2 -1.83 0.67 4.54
C MET A 2 -3.21 1.31 4.82
N VAL A 3 -4.07 1.47 3.80
CA VAL A 3 -5.40 2.11 3.92
C VAL A 3 -6.24 1.46 5.03
N VAL A 4 -6.30 0.13 5.08
CA VAL A 4 -7.03 -0.62 6.13
C VAL A 4 -6.50 -0.29 7.52
N GLY A 5 -5.17 -0.22 7.69
CA GLY A 5 -4.54 0.11 8.97
C GLY A 5 -4.87 1.51 9.47
N SER A 6 -5.04 2.49 8.57
CA SER A 6 -5.44 3.85 9.00
C SER A 6 -6.84 3.90 9.62
N LEU A 7 -7.75 3.03 9.17
CA LEU A 7 -9.13 2.98 9.65
C LEU A 7 -9.30 2.11 10.92
N ALA A 8 -8.23 1.49 11.43
CA ALA A 8 -8.28 0.62 12.60
C ALA A 8 -8.71 1.35 13.89
N GLN A 9 -8.47 2.66 13.96
CA GLN A 9 -8.81 3.49 15.13
C GLN A 9 -10.20 4.15 15.03
N GLY A 10 -10.96 3.86 13.96
CA GLY A 10 -12.32 4.36 13.76
C GLY A 10 -12.54 5.08 12.43
N PRO A 11 -13.72 5.71 12.26
CA PRO A 11 -14.11 6.33 11.01
C PRO A 11 -13.24 7.54 10.65
N MET A 12 -12.82 7.63 9.39
CA MET A 12 -11.98 8.72 8.88
C MET A 12 -12.49 9.31 7.57
N ARG A 13 -12.23 10.62 7.38
CA ARG A 13 -12.46 11.31 6.12
C ARG A 13 -11.41 10.94 5.09
N TYR A 14 -11.77 10.99 3.81
CA TYR A 14 -10.86 10.76 2.67
C TYR A 14 -9.52 11.49 2.81
N ASN A 15 -9.56 12.80 3.09
CA ASN A 15 -8.34 13.62 3.19
C ASN A 15 -7.46 13.22 4.38
N HIS A 16 -8.04 12.70 5.46
CA HIS A 16 -7.25 12.21 6.59
C HIS A 16 -6.58 10.88 6.23
N ILE A 17 -7.29 9.99 5.53
CA ILE A 17 -6.73 8.73 5.04
C ILE A 17 -5.59 9.00 4.05
N LEU A 18 -5.78 9.93 3.12
CA LEU A 18 -4.76 10.35 2.14
C LEU A 18 -3.49 10.86 2.81
N ARG A 19 -3.61 11.57 3.94
CA ARG A 19 -2.47 12.07 4.71
C ARG A 19 -1.82 10.98 5.55
N ALA A 20 -2.60 10.07 6.13
CA ALA A 20 -2.09 8.96 6.94
C ALA A 20 -1.34 7.93 6.09
N VAL A 21 -1.74 7.75 4.83
CA VAL A 21 -1.12 6.85 3.88
C VAL A 21 -0.12 7.63 3.01
N GLU A 22 1.07 7.86 3.54
CA GLU A 22 2.14 8.52 2.77
C GLU A 22 2.47 7.76 1.48
N GLY A 23 2.55 8.50 0.37
CA GLY A 23 2.94 7.98 -0.95
C GLY A 23 1.80 7.41 -1.81
N ILE A 24 0.56 7.34 -1.32
CA ILE A 24 -0.58 6.94 -2.17
C ILE A 24 -1.08 8.12 -3.00
N SER A 25 -1.31 7.90 -4.28
CA SER A 25 -1.98 8.90 -5.12
C SER A 25 -3.48 8.95 -4.79
N GLN A 26 -4.11 10.11 -5.00
CA GLN A 26 -5.56 10.25 -4.82
C GLN A 26 -6.36 9.21 -5.62
N ARG A 27 -5.95 9.00 -6.89
CA ARG A 27 -6.57 8.00 -7.76
C ARG A 27 -6.47 6.60 -7.17
N MET A 28 -5.29 6.20 -6.68
CA MET A 28 -5.10 4.89 -6.08
C MET A 28 -5.93 4.75 -4.80
N LEU A 29 -5.97 5.78 -3.95
CA LEU A 29 -6.79 5.76 -2.74
C LEU A 29 -8.28 5.56 -3.06
N THR A 30 -8.80 6.27 -4.05
CA THR A 30 -10.20 6.11 -4.49
C THR A 30 -10.48 4.71 -5.00
N LEU A 31 -9.58 4.13 -5.81
CA LEU A 31 -9.70 2.76 -6.29
C LEU A 31 -9.68 1.74 -5.14
N THR A 32 -8.74 1.91 -4.20
CA THR A 32 -8.63 1.03 -3.03
C THR A 32 -9.88 1.11 -2.16
N LEU A 33 -10.34 2.31 -1.80
CA LEU A 33 -11.56 2.46 -0.99
C LEU A 33 -12.79 1.89 -1.68
N LYS A 34 -12.92 2.09 -3.00
CA LYS A 34 -14.02 1.50 -3.77
C LYS A 34 -13.97 -0.03 -3.77
N GLY A 35 -12.78 -0.62 -3.94
CA GLY A 35 -12.62 -2.07 -3.86
C GLY A 35 -12.99 -2.61 -2.47
N LEU A 36 -12.48 -1.97 -1.41
CA LEU A 36 -12.80 -2.34 -0.03
C LEU A 36 -14.30 -2.19 0.30
N GLU A 37 -14.97 -1.20 -0.28
CA GLU A 37 -16.43 -1.03 -0.16
C GLU A 37 -17.18 -2.15 -0.88
N GLN A 38 -16.76 -2.52 -2.09
CA GLN A 38 -17.34 -3.63 -2.87
C GLN A 38 -17.16 -4.99 -2.18
N ASP A 39 -16.01 -5.19 -1.55
CA ASP A 39 -15.69 -6.41 -0.80
C ASP A 39 -16.38 -6.47 0.58
N GLY A 40 -17.10 -5.41 0.97
CA GLY A 40 -17.80 -5.33 2.26
C GLY A 40 -16.86 -5.14 3.46
N LEU A 41 -15.63 -4.69 3.23
CA LEU A 41 -14.62 -4.45 4.26
C LEU A 41 -14.68 -3.03 4.83
N VAL A 42 -15.18 -2.08 4.03
CA VAL A 42 -15.33 -0.68 4.41
C VAL A 42 -16.75 -0.21 4.12
N THR A 43 -17.33 0.57 5.02
CA THR A 43 -18.58 1.30 4.79
C THR A 43 -18.29 2.77 4.56
N ARG A 44 -18.97 3.35 3.56
CA ARG A 44 -18.94 4.77 3.25
C ARG A 44 -20.22 5.44 3.76
N THR A 45 -20.10 6.30 4.75
CA THR A 45 -21.24 7.01 5.35
C THR A 45 -21.20 8.50 4.99
N MET A 46 -22.28 9.00 4.39
CA MET A 46 -22.47 10.42 4.13
C MET A 46 -23.27 11.06 5.26
N TYR A 47 -22.71 12.12 5.84
CA TYR A 47 -23.37 12.91 6.87
C TYR A 47 -23.88 14.22 6.27
N PRO A 48 -25.18 14.55 6.42
CA PRO A 48 -25.77 15.79 5.96
C PRO A 48 -25.41 16.94 6.93
N THR A 49 -24.13 17.29 7.00
CA THR A 49 -23.62 18.45 7.73
C THR A 49 -23.38 19.61 6.79
N ILE A 50 -23.17 20.82 7.32
CA ILE A 50 -22.67 21.97 6.55
C ILE A 50 -21.23 22.24 7.01
N PRO A 51 -20.21 22.03 6.16
CA PRO A 51 -20.26 21.40 4.83
C PRO A 51 -20.53 19.88 4.89
N PRO A 52 -21.01 19.25 3.80
CA PRO A 52 -21.24 17.81 3.73
C PRO A 52 -19.97 17.02 4.03
N ARG A 53 -20.10 15.93 4.79
CA ARG A 53 -18.98 15.09 5.20
C ARG A 53 -19.20 13.65 4.74
N VAL A 54 -18.13 13.01 4.30
CA VAL A 54 -18.11 11.58 4.00
C VAL A 54 -17.01 10.93 4.83
N ASP A 55 -17.39 9.89 5.57
CA ASP A 55 -16.47 9.07 6.34
C ASP A 55 -16.44 7.64 5.81
N TYR A 56 -15.28 7.02 6.01
CA TYR A 56 -15.04 5.62 5.73
C TYR A 56 -14.73 4.93 7.05
N GLU A 57 -15.31 3.76 7.27
CA GLU A 57 -15.13 2.97 8.47
C GLU A 57 -14.96 1.49 8.12
N LEU A 58 -14.14 0.76 8.88
CA LEU A 58 -14.08 -0.68 8.71
C LEU A 58 -15.38 -1.32 9.18
N THR A 59 -15.88 -2.26 8.40
CA THR A 59 -16.95 -3.16 8.84
C THR A 59 -16.42 -4.13 9.88
N GLU A 60 -17.30 -4.93 10.47
CA GLU A 60 -16.89 -6.03 11.33
C GLU A 60 -15.95 -7.00 10.61
N LEU A 61 -16.25 -7.34 9.35
CA LEU A 61 -15.38 -8.15 8.51
C LEU A 61 -14.03 -7.45 8.24
N GLY A 62 -14.05 -6.16 7.94
CA GLY A 62 -12.83 -5.36 7.72
C GLY A 62 -11.91 -5.32 8.95
N ARG A 63 -12.48 -5.33 10.16
CA ARG A 63 -11.69 -5.39 11.41
C ARG A 63 -10.99 -6.74 11.59
N LEU A 64 -11.61 -7.85 11.18
CA LEU A 64 -10.97 -9.17 11.23
C LEU A 64 -9.75 -9.25 10.31
N LEU A 65 -9.74 -8.49 9.21
CA LEU A 65 -8.62 -8.43 8.28
C LEU A 65 -7.36 -7.76 8.87
N ILE A 66 -7.49 -6.94 9.92
CA ILE A 66 -6.35 -6.25 10.54
C ILE A 66 -5.33 -7.25 11.07
N VAL A 67 -5.78 -8.34 11.70
CA VAL A 67 -4.90 -9.33 12.34
C VAL A 67 -3.94 -10.01 11.34
N PRO A 68 -4.41 -10.62 10.23
CA PRO A 68 -3.51 -11.21 9.25
C PRO A 68 -2.65 -10.15 8.53
N LEU A 69 -3.19 -8.95 8.29
CA LEU A 69 -2.40 -7.86 7.70
C LEU A 69 -1.27 -7.40 8.60
N GLN A 70 -1.49 -7.33 9.91
CA GLN A 70 -0.45 -6.99 10.88
C GLN A 70 0.65 -8.05 10.88
N SER A 71 0.27 -9.32 10.87
CA SER A 71 1.24 -10.43 10.80
C SER A 71 2.09 -10.36 9.53
N LEU A 72 1.47 -10.06 8.39
CA LEU A 72 2.17 -9.87 7.12
C LEU A 72 3.09 -8.64 7.15
N TYR A 73 2.61 -7.54 7.75
CA TYR A 73 3.39 -6.31 7.90
C TYR A 73 4.63 -6.52 8.77
N ASP A 74 4.48 -7.23 9.89
CA ASP A 74 5.57 -7.53 10.82
C ASP A 74 6.62 -8.40 10.13
N TRP A 75 6.18 -9.45 9.44
CA TRP A 75 7.06 -10.29 8.63
C TRP A 75 7.79 -9.48 7.55
N ALA A 76 7.08 -8.65 6.78
CA ALA A 76 7.66 -7.85 5.72
C ALA A 76 8.66 -6.81 6.27
N THR A 77 8.37 -6.23 7.43
CA THR A 77 9.25 -5.28 8.12
C THR A 77 10.52 -5.97 8.60
N GLN A 78 10.39 -7.13 9.23
CA GLN A 78 11.51 -7.93 9.70
C GLN A 78 12.44 -8.37 8.55
N HIS A 79 11.87 -8.73 7.40
CA HIS A 79 12.62 -9.24 6.25
C HIS A 79 12.99 -8.15 5.24
N ARG A 80 12.60 -6.89 5.49
CA ARG A 80 12.91 -5.76 4.60
C ARG A 80 14.40 -5.62 4.28
N PRO A 81 15.34 -5.76 5.23
CA PRO A 81 16.77 -5.68 4.91
C PRO A 81 17.22 -6.77 3.94
N ALA A 82 16.74 -8.01 4.13
CA ALA A 82 17.06 -9.12 3.24
C ALA A 82 16.52 -8.89 1.82
N MET A 83 15.30 -8.33 1.70
CA MET A 83 14.72 -7.98 0.41
C MET A 83 15.51 -6.86 -0.31
N LEU A 84 16.01 -5.87 0.43
CA LEU A 84 16.83 -4.81 -0.14
C LEU A 84 18.18 -5.36 -0.63
N ALA A 85 18.85 -6.20 0.17
CA ALA A 85 20.09 -6.86 -0.22
C ALA A 85 19.89 -7.73 -1.48
N ALA A 86 18.77 -8.45 -1.58
CA ALA A 86 18.43 -9.24 -2.77
C ALA A 86 18.24 -8.36 -4.02
N ARG A 87 17.61 -7.17 -3.87
CA ARG A 87 17.44 -6.21 -4.97
C ARG A 87 18.78 -5.65 -5.45
N GLU A 88 19.68 -5.32 -4.53
CA GLU A 88 21.02 -4.83 -4.86
C GLU A 88 21.83 -5.90 -5.58
N ALA A 89 21.82 -7.14 -5.09
CA ALA A 89 22.49 -8.26 -5.73
C ALA A 89 21.95 -8.54 -7.14
N PHE A 90 20.64 -8.41 -7.35
CA PHE A 90 20.03 -8.53 -8.68
C PHE A 90 20.47 -7.40 -9.61
N ALA A 91 20.47 -6.16 -9.13
CA ALA A 91 20.92 -5.01 -9.92
C ALA A 91 22.40 -5.11 -10.31
N GLU A 92 23.25 -5.64 -9.43
CA GLU A 92 24.66 -5.88 -9.74
C GLU A 92 24.83 -6.93 -10.85
N LYS A 93 24.11 -8.05 -10.76
CA LYS A 93 24.12 -9.08 -11.82
C LYS A 93 23.70 -8.53 -13.18
N GLU A 94 22.67 -7.68 -13.22
CA GLU A 94 22.24 -7.02 -14.46
C GLU A 94 23.33 -6.08 -15.02
N ARG A 95 24.02 -5.31 -14.16
CA ARG A 95 25.12 -4.44 -14.57
C ARG A 95 26.31 -5.23 -15.13
N GLU A 96 26.68 -6.34 -14.47
CA GLU A 96 27.75 -7.22 -14.92
C GLU A 96 27.41 -7.88 -16.27
N ALA A 97 26.18 -8.37 -16.43
CA ALA A 97 25.70 -8.95 -17.68
C ALA A 97 25.69 -7.93 -18.83
N ALA A 98 25.27 -6.69 -18.56
CA ALA A 98 25.31 -5.60 -19.54
C ALA A 98 26.76 -5.23 -19.94
N SER A 99 27.68 -5.21 -18.97
CA SER A 99 29.10 -4.91 -19.20
C SER A 99 29.81 -5.99 -20.02
N GLN A 100 29.49 -7.26 -19.78
CA GLN A 100 30.02 -8.38 -20.56
C GLN A 100 29.49 -8.40 -21.99
N ARG A 101 28.20 -8.11 -22.20
CA ARG A 101 27.62 -7.95 -23.54
C ARG A 101 28.30 -6.83 -24.32
N ALA A 102 28.53 -5.68 -23.70
CA ALA A 102 29.22 -4.55 -24.31
C ALA A 102 30.68 -4.86 -24.68
N ARG A 103 31.37 -5.73 -23.91
CA ARG A 103 32.72 -6.20 -24.24
C ARG A 103 32.76 -7.20 -25.39
N PHE A 104 31.69 -7.97 -25.61
CA PHE A 104 31.59 -8.95 -26.69
C PHE A 104 31.12 -8.37 -28.03
N THR A 105 30.55 -7.16 -28.06
CA THR A 105 30.04 -6.49 -29.28
C THR A 105 30.98 -5.47 -29.92
N ALA A 106 32.21 -5.30 -29.43
CA ALA A 106 33.18 -4.42 -30.08
C ALA A 106 33.69 -5.04 -31.40
N PRO A 107 33.53 -4.39 -32.57
CA PRO A 107 34.03 -4.93 -33.83
C PRO A 107 35.56 -4.79 -33.91
N LYS A 108 36.21 -5.78 -34.53
CA LYS A 108 37.63 -5.75 -34.93
C LYS A 108 37.92 -4.65 -35.94
#